data_AF-A0A957WFH0-F1
#
_entry.id   AF-A0A957WFH0-F1
#
_cell.length_a   1.000
_cell.length_b   1.000
_cell.length_c   1.000
_cell.angle_alpha   90.00
_cell.angle_beta   90.00
_cell.angle_gamma   90.00
#
_symmetry.space_group_name_H-M   'P 1'
#
loop_
_entity.id
_entity.type
_entity.pdbx_description
1 polymer ?
#
loop_
_entity_poly.entity_id
_entity_poly.type
_entity_poly.pdbx_seq_one_letter_code
_entity_poly.pdbx_strand_id
1 'polypeptide(L)'
;EPTIDKPLVYHLHGIESNSASIVLTEDDHLDFLIRISRDFNKPDVTPPSVGTQIATKILLLVGYELGYDAPGWALQTVLKGLIEETQLNPRHPLSIAIQIDSTENDISNVDSQKWRKYLQSFFRTVQIEVFWDSTERFLAALWRELQ
;
A
#
# COMPACT_ATOMS: atom_id res chain seq x y z
N GLU A 1 -8.87 -0.61 22.17
CA GLU A 1 -8.05 -1.63 21.49
C GLU A 1 -8.91 -2.36 20.46
N PRO A 2 -8.43 -2.51 19.21
CA PRO A 2 -9.11 -3.29 18.17
C PRO A 2 -9.19 -4.77 18.54
N THR A 3 -10.21 -5.48 18.09
CA THR A 3 -10.35 -6.93 18.28
C THR A 3 -10.56 -7.63 16.94
N ILE A 4 -10.50 -8.97 16.93
CA ILE A 4 -10.79 -9.77 15.72
C ILE A 4 -12.19 -9.43 15.19
N ASP A 5 -13.20 -9.35 16.07
CA ASP A 5 -14.58 -9.05 15.68
C ASP A 5 -14.83 -7.56 15.39
N LYS A 6 -13.93 -6.68 15.83
CA LYS A 6 -14.02 -5.22 15.68
C LYS A 6 -12.65 -4.66 15.31
N PRO A 7 -12.20 -4.90 14.07
CA PRO A 7 -10.91 -4.39 13.61
C PRO A 7 -10.95 -2.87 13.51
N LEU A 8 -9.77 -2.25 13.61
CA LEU A 8 -9.60 -0.85 13.27
C LEU A 8 -9.51 -0.73 11.75
N VAL A 9 -10.43 0.04 11.16
CA VAL A 9 -10.40 0.37 9.73
C VAL A 9 -10.03 1.83 9.59
N TYR A 10 -8.91 2.10 8.91
CA TYR A 10 -8.45 3.45 8.62
C TYR A 10 -8.70 3.77 7.15
N HIS A 11 -9.55 4.77 6.90
CA HIS A 11 -9.94 5.20 5.57
C HIS A 11 -9.05 6.36 5.10
N LEU A 12 -7.93 6.03 4.46
CA LEU A 12 -6.92 7.00 4.06
C LEU A 12 -7.47 8.11 3.13
N HIS A 13 -8.38 7.77 2.22
CA HIS A 13 -9.01 8.72 1.28
C HIS A 13 -10.40 9.21 1.74
N GLY A 14 -10.70 9.07 3.03
CA GLY A 14 -11.99 9.44 3.61
C GLY A 14 -13.07 8.37 3.45
N ILE A 15 -14.25 8.70 3.97
CA ILE A 15 -15.41 7.81 4.02
C ILE A 15 -16.67 8.53 3.58
N GLU A 16 -17.56 7.84 2.86
CA GLU A 16 -18.80 8.41 2.30
C GLU A 16 -19.69 9.09 3.36
N SER A 17 -19.77 8.51 4.56
CA SER A 17 -20.55 9.07 5.67
C SER A 17 -20.05 10.42 6.17
N ASN A 18 -18.84 10.82 5.78
CA ASN A 18 -18.26 12.13 6.04
C ASN A 18 -17.70 12.74 4.74
N SER A 19 -18.58 13.39 3.98
CA SER A 19 -18.24 13.99 2.69
C SER A 19 -17.04 14.94 2.73
N ALA A 20 -16.85 15.67 3.84
CA ALA A 20 -15.72 16.59 4.02
C ALA A 20 -14.36 15.88 4.17
N SER A 21 -14.34 14.56 4.33
CA SER A 21 -13.10 13.76 4.41
C SER A 21 -12.67 13.13 3.10
N ILE A 22 -13.54 13.11 2.08
CA ILE A 22 -13.32 12.34 0.86
C ILE A 22 -12.35 13.09 -0.05
N VAL A 23 -11.36 12.37 -0.58
CA VAL A 23 -10.42 12.89 -1.59
C VAL A 23 -10.96 12.51 -2.97
N LEU A 24 -11.53 13.47 -3.71
CA LEU A 24 -12.20 13.21 -5.00
C LEU A 24 -11.64 14.05 -6.15
N THR A 25 -11.45 15.34 -5.92
CA THR A 25 -10.98 16.24 -6.97
C THR A 25 -9.46 16.16 -7.11
N GLU A 26 -8.94 16.64 -8.24
CA GLU A 26 -7.49 16.75 -8.44
C GLU A 26 -6.84 17.60 -7.34
N ASP A 27 -7.45 18.75 -7.01
CA ASP A 27 -6.98 19.64 -5.95
C ASP A 27 -6.97 18.93 -4.59
N ASP A 28 -8.04 18.20 -4.24
CA ASP A 28 -8.09 17.42 -3.00
C ASP A 28 -6.95 16.37 -2.96
N HIS A 29 -6.69 15.72 -4.09
CA HIS A 29 -5.61 14.74 -4.21
C HIS A 29 -4.23 15.37 -4.05
N LEU A 30 -3.97 16.52 -4.66
CA LEU A 30 -2.70 17.24 -4.53
C LEU A 30 -2.48 17.70 -3.09
N ASP A 31 -3.50 18.29 -2.46
CA ASP A 31 -3.46 18.70 -1.06
C ASP A 31 -3.23 17.50 -0.13
N PHE A 32 -3.92 16.40 -0.39
CA PHE A 32 -3.72 15.14 0.32
C PHE A 32 -2.27 14.64 0.19
N LEU A 33 -1.71 14.60 -1.02
CA LEU A 33 -0.33 14.15 -1.26
C LEU A 33 0.71 15.03 -0.55
N ILE A 34 0.51 16.35 -0.57
CA ILE A 34 1.37 17.30 0.14
C ILE A 34 1.32 17.05 1.65
N ARG A 35 0.12 16.86 2.20
CA ARG A 35 -0.07 16.64 3.63
C ARG A 35 0.49 15.29 4.07
N ILE A 36 0.18 14.22 3.35
CA ILE A 36 0.62 12.86 3.70
C ILE A 36 2.13 12.72 3.57
N SER A 37 2.78 13.32 2.55
CA SER A 37 4.23 13.21 2.35
C SER A 37 5.07 13.87 3.46
N ARG A 38 4.56 14.93 4.08
CA ARG A 38 5.28 15.69 5.13
C ARG A 38 4.93 15.25 6.53
N ASP A 39 3.67 14.88 6.73
CA ASP A 39 3.08 14.79 8.04
C ASP A 39 2.51 13.39 8.32
N PHE A 40 2.83 12.36 7.53
CA PHE A 40 2.32 11.00 7.72
C PHE A 40 2.45 10.53 9.17
N ASN A 41 3.57 10.83 9.84
CA ASN A 41 3.82 10.40 11.22
C ASN A 41 3.31 11.37 12.28
N LYS A 42 2.67 12.48 11.87
CA LYS A 42 2.08 13.43 12.81
C LYS A 42 0.69 12.96 13.24
N PRO A 43 0.35 13.09 14.53
CA PRO A 43 -0.94 12.65 15.08
C PRO A 43 -2.16 13.29 14.38
N ASP A 44 -2.00 14.48 13.81
CA ASP A 44 -3.06 15.25 13.14
C ASP A 44 -3.38 14.75 11.71
N VAL A 45 -2.59 13.79 11.20
CA VAL A 45 -2.76 13.21 9.86
C VAL A 45 -3.00 11.70 9.98
N THR A 46 -2.12 11.00 10.69
CA THR A 46 -2.26 9.57 10.94
C THR A 46 -2.31 9.33 12.45
N PRO A 47 -3.33 8.63 12.95
CA PRO A 47 -3.35 8.22 14.35
C PRO A 47 -2.06 7.46 14.69
N PRO A 48 -1.39 7.73 15.83
CA PRO A 48 -0.14 7.06 16.18
C PRO A 48 -0.23 5.53 16.17
N SER A 49 -1.42 4.99 16.52
CA SER A 49 -1.71 3.56 16.46
C SER A 49 -1.67 2.99 15.05
N VAL A 50 -2.00 3.77 14.02
CA VAL A 50 -1.95 3.34 12.62
C VAL A 50 -0.51 3.42 12.11
N GLY A 51 0.14 4.58 12.26
CA GLY A 51 1.53 4.79 11.80
C GLY A 51 2.49 3.75 12.40
N THR A 52 2.45 3.57 13.72
CA THR A 52 3.31 2.58 14.41
C THR A 52 3.09 1.16 13.91
N GLN A 53 1.85 0.75 13.65
CA GLN A 53 1.56 -0.62 13.21
C GLN A 53 2.02 -0.84 11.77
N ILE A 54 1.84 0.16 10.90
CA ILE A 54 2.36 0.12 9.53
C ILE A 54 3.89 -0.02 9.54
N ALA A 55 4.57 0.67 10.46
CA ALA A 55 6.02 0.66 10.60
C ALA A 55 6.60 -0.57 11.32
N THR A 56 5.79 -1.46 11.90
CA THR A 56 6.29 -2.54 12.77
C THR A 56 5.69 -3.92 12.49
N LYS A 57 4.64 -4.01 11.68
CA LYS A 57 3.94 -5.28 11.39
C LYS A 57 4.19 -5.74 9.95
N ILE A 58 3.90 -7.02 9.71
CA ILE A 58 3.79 -7.56 8.36
C ILE A 58 2.57 -6.91 7.70
N LEU A 59 2.78 -6.28 6.56
CA LEU A 59 1.72 -5.74 5.72
C LEU A 59 1.39 -6.73 4.62
N LEU A 60 0.10 -6.90 4.35
CA LEU A 60 -0.42 -7.55 3.17
C LEU A 60 -1.14 -6.48 2.34
N LEU A 61 -0.52 -6.08 1.23
CA LEU A 61 -1.08 -5.09 0.31
C LEU A 61 -1.86 -5.82 -0.79
N VAL A 62 -3.13 -5.44 -0.98
CA VAL A 62 -4.10 -6.14 -1.84
C VAL A 62 -4.95 -5.15 -2.63
N GLY A 63 -5.30 -5.49 -3.87
CA GLY A 63 -6.32 -4.76 -4.62
C GLY A 63 -5.93 -3.33 -5.04
N TYR A 64 -4.64 -3.08 -5.21
CA TYR A 64 -4.13 -1.79 -5.67
C TYR A 64 -3.22 -1.99 -6.87
N GLU A 65 -3.21 -0.99 -7.75
CA GLU A 65 -2.22 -0.87 -8.79
C GLU A 65 -1.32 0.31 -8.42
N LEU A 66 0.00 0.09 -8.46
CA LEU A 66 0.88 1.25 -8.58
C LEU A 66 0.80 1.69 -10.03
N GLY A 67 0.76 2.99 -10.30
CA GLY A 67 0.54 3.42 -11.69
C GLY A 67 0.37 4.92 -11.86
N TYR A 68 -0.33 5.28 -12.95
CA TYR A 68 -0.60 6.64 -13.38
C TYR A 68 -1.86 7.25 -12.76
N ASP A 69 -2.51 6.53 -11.84
CA ASP A 69 -3.75 6.92 -11.19
C ASP A 69 -3.49 7.54 -9.81
N ALA A 70 -4.39 8.42 -9.40
CA ALA A 70 -4.26 9.17 -8.15
C ALA A 70 -4.15 8.26 -6.90
N PRO A 71 -4.91 7.15 -6.77
CA PRO A 71 -4.74 6.20 -5.67
C PRO A 71 -3.36 5.53 -5.64
N GLY A 72 -2.81 5.19 -6.80
CA GLY A 72 -1.46 4.63 -6.93
C GLY A 72 -0.38 5.59 -6.40
N TRP A 73 -0.48 6.88 -6.71
CA TRP A 73 0.45 7.90 -6.21
C TRP A 73 0.35 8.12 -4.71
N ALA A 74 -0.86 8.07 -4.15
CA ALA A 74 -1.08 8.14 -2.71
C ALA A 74 -0.36 7.00 -1.98
N LEU A 75 -0.56 5.77 -2.43
CA LEU A 75 0.12 4.61 -1.84
C LEU A 75 1.64 4.70 -2.00
N GLN A 76 2.15 5.08 -3.17
CA GLN A 76 3.59 5.29 -3.35
C GLN A 76 4.15 6.33 -2.37
N THR A 77 3.40 7.39 -2.11
CA THR A 77 3.81 8.46 -1.19
C THR A 77 3.84 7.97 0.25
N VAL A 78 2.80 7.24 0.68
CA VAL A 78 2.78 6.60 2.02
C VAL A 78 3.94 5.62 2.15
N LEU A 79 4.14 4.72 1.19
CA LEU A 79 5.23 3.75 1.20
C LEU A 79 6.60 4.44 1.24
N LYS A 80 6.78 5.54 0.51
CA LYS A 80 8.02 6.34 0.59
C LYS A 80 8.23 6.97 1.97
N GLY A 81 7.17 7.41 2.64
CA GLY A 81 7.26 7.83 4.05
C GLY A 81 7.71 6.69 4.97
N LEU A 82 7.25 5.45 4.71
CA LEU A 82 7.70 4.27 5.45
C LEU A 82 9.15 3.87 5.16
N ILE A 83 9.72 4.23 4.00
CA ILE A 83 11.14 3.99 3.71
C ILE A 83 12.03 4.59 4.81
N GLU A 84 11.69 5.79 5.27
CA GLU A 84 12.46 6.48 6.31
C GLU A 84 12.38 5.73 7.64
N GLU A 85 11.23 5.13 7.97
CA GLU A 85 11.04 4.37 9.21
C GLU A 85 11.64 2.95 9.15
N THR A 86 11.48 2.27 8.02
CA THR A 86 12.02 0.91 7.80
C THR A 86 13.55 0.91 7.75
N GLN A 87 14.18 1.92 7.15
CA GLN A 87 15.64 2.09 7.19
C GLN A 87 16.19 2.27 8.61
N LEU A 88 15.41 2.86 9.52
CA LEU A 88 15.78 3.03 10.92
C LEU A 88 15.61 1.74 11.74
N ASN A 89 14.90 0.73 11.22
CA ASN A 89 14.65 -0.52 11.90
C ASN A 89 15.00 -1.75 11.03
N PRO A 90 16.24 -2.27 11.13
CA PRO A 90 16.70 -3.45 10.39
C PRO A 90 15.89 -4.73 10.64
N ARG A 91 15.01 -4.74 11.66
CA ARG A 91 14.13 -5.86 12.01
C ARG A 91 12.72 -5.73 11.45
N HIS A 92 12.46 -4.75 10.58
CA HIS A 92 11.15 -4.65 9.95
C HIS A 92 10.80 -5.98 9.25
N PRO A 93 9.65 -6.57 9.54
CA PRO A 93 9.30 -7.86 8.97
C PRO A 93 9.02 -7.71 7.46
N LEU A 94 9.37 -8.74 6.70
CA LEU A 94 9.09 -8.79 5.27
C LEU A 94 7.58 -8.74 5.05
N SER A 95 7.14 -7.74 4.29
CA SER A 95 5.74 -7.56 3.93
C SER A 95 5.49 -8.05 2.49
N ILE A 96 4.23 -8.25 2.13
CA ILE A 96 3.82 -8.83 0.85
C ILE A 96 2.90 -7.87 0.10
N ALA A 97 3.18 -7.72 -1.19
CA ALA A 97 2.38 -6.99 -2.16
C ALA A 97 1.86 -7.96 -3.23
N ILE A 98 0.55 -7.99 -3.45
CA ILE A 98 -0.03 -8.74 -4.58
C ILE A 98 -0.18 -7.77 -5.75
N GLN A 99 0.37 -8.12 -6.91
CA GLN A 99 0.25 -7.35 -8.15
C GLN A 99 -0.21 -8.26 -9.28
N ILE A 100 -1.14 -7.77 -10.11
CA ILE A 100 -1.64 -8.53 -11.26
C ILE A 100 -0.51 -8.69 -12.28
N ASP A 101 -0.30 -9.92 -12.74
CA ASP A 101 0.69 -10.20 -13.78
C ASP A 101 0.14 -9.84 -15.17
N SER A 102 0.39 -8.60 -15.61
CA SER A 102 0.05 -8.17 -16.96
C SER A 102 0.87 -8.86 -18.06
N THR A 103 1.92 -9.61 -17.71
CA THR A 103 2.73 -10.38 -18.67
C THR A 103 2.12 -11.72 -19.04
N GLU A 104 1.16 -12.26 -18.27
CA GLU A 104 0.45 -13.51 -18.59
C GLU A 104 -0.28 -13.43 -19.94
N ASN A 105 -0.80 -12.25 -20.29
CA ASN A 105 -1.56 -12.05 -21.53
C ASN A 105 -0.70 -11.56 -22.71
N ASP A 106 0.53 -11.08 -22.49
CA ASP A 106 1.42 -10.61 -23.55
C ASP A 106 2.91 -10.69 -23.14
N ILE A 107 3.45 -11.91 -23.20
CA ILE A 107 4.84 -12.25 -22.83
C ILE A 107 5.87 -11.46 -23.68
N SER A 108 5.45 -10.97 -24.84
CA SER A 108 6.29 -10.23 -25.81
C SER A 108 6.42 -8.74 -25.51
N ASN A 109 5.59 -8.20 -24.61
CA ASN A 109 5.55 -6.78 -24.33
C ASN A 109 6.73 -6.36 -23.42
N VAL A 110 7.75 -5.76 -24.04
CA VAL A 110 8.93 -5.22 -23.39
C VAL A 110 8.60 -4.21 -22.29
N ASP A 111 7.50 -3.45 -22.43
CA ASP A 111 7.10 -2.45 -21.45
C ASP A 111 6.49 -3.08 -20.20
N SER A 112 5.74 -4.19 -20.33
CA SER A 112 5.25 -4.96 -19.19
C SER A 112 6.41 -5.54 -18.35
N GLN A 113 7.48 -6.01 -18.98
CA GLN A 113 8.66 -6.50 -18.26
C GLN A 113 9.45 -5.38 -17.56
N LYS A 114 9.58 -4.21 -18.19
CA LYS A 114 10.20 -3.03 -17.55
C LYS A 114 9.38 -2.58 -16.34
N TRP A 115 8.06 -2.55 -16.49
CA TRP A 115 7.14 -2.18 -15.42
C TRP A 115 7.24 -3.14 -14.23
N ARG A 116 7.23 -4.45 -14.49
CA ARG A 116 7.46 -5.49 -13.49
C ARG A 116 8.75 -5.26 -12.70
N LYS A 117 9.86 -5.04 -13.41
CA LYS A 117 11.18 -4.77 -12.79
C LYS A 117 11.17 -3.49 -11.96
N TYR A 118 10.52 -2.43 -12.45
CA TYR A 118 10.37 -1.18 -11.71
C TYR A 118 9.62 -1.42 -10.39
N LEU A 119 8.48 -2.10 -10.43
CA LEU A 119 7.68 -2.39 -9.24
C LEU A 119 8.44 -3.25 -8.23
N GLN A 120 9.09 -4.32 -8.69
CA GLN A 120 9.93 -5.15 -7.83
C GLN A 120 11.06 -4.33 -7.18
N SER A 121 11.71 -3.45 -7.94
CA SER A 121 12.76 -2.59 -7.41
C SER A 121 12.21 -1.61 -6.38
N PHE A 122 11.07 -0.98 -6.65
CA PHE A 122 10.42 -0.03 -5.74
C PHE A 122 10.04 -0.71 -4.42
N PHE A 123 9.29 -1.80 -4.46
CA PHE A 123 8.84 -2.51 -3.26
C PHE A 123 9.99 -3.10 -2.43
N ARG A 124 11.09 -3.51 -3.08
CA ARG A 124 12.28 -3.95 -2.36
C ARG A 124 12.89 -2.86 -1.49
N THR A 125 12.76 -1.58 -1.86
CA THR A 125 13.26 -0.47 -1.03
C THR A 125 12.50 -0.29 0.30
N VAL A 126 11.27 -0.81 0.39
CA VAL A 126 10.40 -0.81 1.58
C VAL A 126 10.30 -2.17 2.26
N GLN A 127 11.18 -3.13 1.93
CA GLN A 127 11.11 -4.51 2.44
C GLN A 127 9.76 -5.20 2.16
N ILE A 128 9.24 -4.99 0.96
CA ILE A 128 8.02 -5.64 0.47
C ILE A 128 8.36 -6.54 -0.71
N GLU A 129 7.93 -7.80 -0.64
CA GLU A 129 8.05 -8.76 -1.74
C GLU A 129 6.79 -8.74 -2.61
N VAL A 130 6.97 -8.78 -3.93
CA VAL A 130 5.86 -8.73 -4.88
C VAL A 130 5.51 -10.13 -5.36
N PHE A 131 4.30 -10.57 -5.06
CA PHE A 131 3.66 -11.76 -5.61
C PHE A 131 2.85 -11.38 -6.85
N TRP A 132 3.19 -11.99 -7.98
CA TRP A 132 2.57 -11.75 -9.27
C TRP A 132 1.42 -12.73 -9.47
N ASP A 133 0.23 -12.36 -9.00
CA ASP A 133 -0.98 -13.16 -9.09
C ASP A 133 -2.22 -12.27 -9.00
N SER A 134 -3.39 -12.80 -9.35
CA SER A 134 -4.67 -12.17 -9.00
C SER A 134 -4.88 -12.22 -7.48
N THR A 135 -5.56 -11.20 -6.95
CA THR A 135 -5.90 -11.11 -5.54
C THR A 135 -6.71 -12.33 -5.08
N GLU A 136 -7.66 -12.76 -5.91
CA GLU A 136 -8.58 -13.86 -5.64
C GLU A 136 -7.84 -15.19 -5.51
N ARG A 137 -6.95 -15.50 -6.47
CA ARG A 137 -6.17 -16.74 -6.44
C ARG A 137 -5.21 -16.77 -5.25
N PHE A 138 -4.53 -15.66 -4.97
CA PHE A 138 -3.63 -15.57 -3.83
C PHE A 138 -4.37 -15.75 -2.51
N LEU A 139 -5.47 -15.02 -2.28
CA LEU A 139 -6.23 -15.12 -1.03
C LEU A 139 -6.87 -16.51 -0.86
N ALA A 140 -7.33 -17.14 -1.94
CA ALA A 140 -7.84 -18.51 -1.88
C ALA A 140 -6.74 -19.54 -1.57
N ALA A 141 -5.52 -19.35 -2.06
CA ALA A 141 -4.38 -20.17 -1.69
C ALA A 141 -4.00 -19.95 -0.22
N LEU A 142 -3.86 -18.70 0.22
CA LEU A 142 -3.55 -18.35 1.60
C LEU A 142 -4.58 -18.90 2.59
N TRP A 143 -5.87 -18.81 2.26
CA TRP A 143 -6.94 -19.35 3.10
C TRP A 143 -6.82 -20.86 3.28
N ARG A 144 -6.46 -21.61 2.22
CA ARG A 144 -6.27 -23.07 2.29
C ARG A 144 -5.09 -23.48 3.15
N GLU A 145 -4.00 -22.71 3.14
CA GLU A 145 -2.81 -22.97 3.96
C GLU A 145 -3.01 -22.64 5.45
N LEU A 146 -3.99 -21.78 5.77
CA LEU A 146 -4.29 -21.36 7.15
C LEU A 146 -5.34 -22.24 7.85
N GLN A 147 -5.91 -23.24 7.17
CA GLN A 147 -6.81 -24.24 7.74
C GLN A 147 -6.02 -25.41 8.35
#